data_AF-A0A7C5DUK4-F1
#
_entry.id   AF-A0A7C5DUK4-F1
#
_cell.length_a   1.000
_cell.length_b   1.000
_cell.length_c   1.000
_cell.angle_alpha   90.00
_cell.angle_beta   90.00
_cell.angle_gamma   90.00
#
_symmetry.space_group_name_H-M   'P 1'
#
loop_
_entity.id
_entity.type
_entity.pdbx_description
1 polymer ?
#
loop_
_entity_poly.entity_id
_entity_poly.type
_entity_poly.pdbx_seq_one_letter_code
_entity_poly.pdbx_strand_id
1 'polypeptide(L)' 'MSAVDRIVEFFNPVKLYFLTSGPFGENTYVVIIPKQENVAERIRVLSEEINEDISIVVLTQEEFSDFENTLERMGEKII' A
#
# COMPACT_ATOMS: atom_id res chain seq x y z
N MET A 1 -14.28 0.40 -11.22
CA MET A 1 -13.03 -0.30 -10.85
C MET A 1 -12.65 0.22 -9.48
N SER A 2 -12.30 -0.65 -8.53
CA SER A 2 -12.04 -0.23 -7.14
C SER A 2 -10.66 0.42 -6.99
N ALA A 3 -10.45 1.19 -5.91
CA ALA A 3 -9.13 1.73 -5.57
C ALA A 3 -8.08 0.61 -5.40
N VAL A 4 -8.48 -0.53 -4.84
CA VAL A 4 -7.64 -1.72 -4.68
C VAL A 4 -7.16 -2.25 -6.04
N ASP A 5 -8.06 -2.39 -7.01
CA ASP A 5 -7.69 -2.89 -8.36
C ASP A 5 -6.60 -2.01 -8.99
N ARG A 6 -6.73 -0.69 -8.84
CA ARG A 6 -5.77 0.29 -9.35
C ARG A 6 -4.42 0.25 -8.63
N ILE A 7 -4.43 0.11 -7.31
CA ILE A 7 -3.19 -0.06 -6.51
C ILE A 7 -2.41 -1.28 -7.00
N VAL A 8 -3.11 -2.39 -7.23
CA VAL A 8 -2.52 -3.64 -7.71
C VAL A 8 -1.93 -3.46 -9.11
N GLU A 9 -2.68 -2.82 -10.02
CA GLU A 9 -2.24 -2.53 -11.38
C GLU A 9 -0.98 -1.65 -11.41
N PHE A 10 -0.93 -0.60 -10.60
CA PHE A 10 0.17 0.38 -10.60
C PHE A 10 1.44 -0.12 -9.91
N PHE A 11 1.29 -0.81 -8.78
CA PHE A 11 2.44 -1.18 -7.94
C PHE A 11 2.88 -2.63 -8.12
N ASN A 12 2.02 -3.51 -8.64
CA ASN A 12 2.24 -4.95 -8.73
C ASN A 12 2.83 -5.50 -7.41
N PRO A 13 2.12 -5.33 -6.28
CA PRO A 13 2.67 -5.63 -4.96
C PRO A 13 2.85 -7.14 -4.72
N VAL A 14 3.82 -7.47 -3.88
CA VAL A 14 4.02 -8.83 -3.36
C VAL A 14 3.01 -9.14 -2.24
N LYS A 15 2.70 -8.14 -1.43
CA LYS A 15 1.66 -8.19 -0.39
C LYS A 15 0.91 -6.86 -0.35
N LEU A 16 -0.38 -6.90 -0.02
CA LEU A 16 -1.20 -5.71 0.18
C LEU A 16 -2.03 -5.86 1.46
N TYR A 17 -1.96 -4.85 2.32
CA TYR A 17 -2.74 -4.80 3.56
C TYR A 17 -3.60 -3.54 3.60
N PHE A 18 -4.72 -3.62 4.30
CA PHE A 18 -5.51 -2.45 4.70
C PHE A 18 -5.52 -2.34 6.22
N LEU A 19 -5.24 -1.14 6.72
CA LEU A 19 -5.25 -0.80 8.14
C LEU A 19 -6.40 0.16 8.41
N THR A 20 -7.30 -0.22 9.30
CA THR A 20 -8.34 0.69 9.81
C THR A 20 -7.74 1.71 10.79
N SER A 21 -6.70 1.32 11.54
CA SER A 21 -5.89 2.20 12.38
C SER A 21 -4.48 1.63 12.58
N GLY A 22 -3.48 2.47 12.85
CA GLY A 22 -2.13 2.00 13.13
C GLY A 22 -1.05 3.08 13.01
N PRO A 23 0.23 2.67 13.04
CA PRO A 23 1.37 3.60 12.97
C PRO A 23 1.47 4.34 11.63
N PHE A 24 0.76 3.86 10.61
CA PHE A 24 0.72 4.44 9.27
C PHE A 24 -0.48 5.37 9.04
N GLY A 25 -1.37 5.51 10.02
CA GLY A 25 -2.60 6.29 9.91
C GLY A 25 -3.87 5.47 10.04
N GLU A 26 -4.99 6.10 9.71
CA GLU A 26 -6.33 5.48 9.66
C GLU A 26 -6.74 5.26 8.21
N ASN A 27 -7.44 4.15 7.95
CA ASN A 27 -7.90 3.75 6.62
C ASN A 27 -6.79 3.79 5.55
N THR A 28 -5.65 3.16 5.86
CA THR A 28 -4.43 3.20 5.04
C THR A 28 -4.16 1.87 4.35
N TYR A 29 -3.90 1.93 3.05
CA TYR A 29 -3.36 0.81 2.29
C TYR A 29 -1.84 0.75 2.42
N VAL A 30 -1.32 -0.42 2.81
CA VAL A 30 0.12 -0.67 2.89
C VAL A 30 0.52 -1.62 1.77
N VAL A 31 1.31 -1.10 0.84
CA VAL A 31 1.67 -1.75 -0.43
C VAL A 31 3.11 -2.22 -0.34
N ILE A 32 3.34 -3.54 -0.41
CA ILE A 32 4.69 -4.11 -0.31
C ILE A 32 5.18 -4.44 -1.71
N ILE A 33 6.28 -3.81 -2.14
CA ILE A 33 6.90 -4.00 -3.46
C ILE A 33 8.31 -4.59 -3.32
N PRO A 34 8.82 -5.32 -4.33
CA PRO A 34 10.14 -5.95 -4.22
C PRO A 34 11.29 -4.93 -4.21
N LYS A 35 11.13 -3.76 -4.85
CA LYS A 35 12.12 -2.67 -4.89
C LYS A 35 11.44 -1.32 -5.13
N GLN A 36 12.01 -0.24 -4.59
CA GLN A 36 11.54 1.12 -4.84
C GLN A 36 12.02 1.61 -6.22
N GLU A 37 11.10 1.68 -7.18
CA GLU A 37 11.35 2.34 -8.47
C GLU A 37 10.17 3.26 -8.82
N ASN A 38 10.46 4.55 -9.01
CA ASN A 38 9.49 5.57 -9.42
C ASN A 38 8.22 5.62 -8.54
N VAL A 39 8.34 5.28 -7.24
CA VAL A 39 7.19 5.22 -6.33
C VAL A 39 6.44 6.55 -6.25
N ALA A 40 7.17 7.67 -6.14
CA ALA A 40 6.57 8.99 -6.08
C ALA A 40 5.77 9.33 -7.36
N GLU A 41 6.30 8.99 -8.53
CA GLU A 41 5.60 9.19 -9.81
C GLU A 41 4.35 8.31 -9.90
N ARG A 42 4.46 7.04 -9.52
CA ARG A 42 3.33 6.10 -9.49
C ARG A 42 2.22 6.55 -8.54
N ILE A 43 2.57 7.00 -7.32
CA ILE A 43 1.59 7.55 -6.37
C ILE A 43 0.91 8.78 -6.98
N ARG A 44 1.66 9.66 -7.64
CA ARG A 44 1.10 10.86 -8.27
C ARG A 44 0.09 10.50 -9.35
N VAL A 45 0.45 9.62 -10.28
CA VAL A 45 -0.45 9.18 -11.36
C VAL A 45 -1.67 8.46 -10.79
N LEU A 46 -1.47 7.58 -9.79
CA LEU A 46 -2.57 6.90 -9.12
C LEU A 46 -3.55 7.88 -8.47
N SER A 47 -3.04 8.92 -7.81
CA SER A 47 -3.86 9.96 -7.17
C SER A 47 -4.59 10.84 -8.18
N GLU A 48 -4.06 11.00 -9.40
CA GLU A 48 -4.75 11.70 -10.50
C GLU A 48 -5.86 10.82 -11.11
N GLU A 49 -5.73 9.49 -11.11
CA GLU A 49 -6.74 8.55 -11.65
C GLU A 49 -7.85 8.20 -10.66
N ILE A 50 -7.54 8.17 -9.36
CA ILE A 50 -8.50 7.83 -8.31
C ILE A 50 -9.09 9.13 -7.77
N ASN A 51 -10.39 9.33 -7.99
CA ASN A 51 -11.12 10.52 -7.54
C ASN A 51 -11.56 10.41 -6.06
N GLU A 52 -10.77 9.69 -5.25
CA GLU A 52 -11.00 9.41 -3.83
C GLU A 52 -9.73 9.71 -3.04
N ASP A 53 -9.88 10.32 -1.86
CA ASP A 53 -8.78 10.49 -0.91
C ASP A 53 -8.44 9.12 -0.30
N ILE A 54 -7.41 8.49 -0.84
CA ILE A 54 -6.88 7.22 -0.31
C ILE A 54 -5.53 7.44 0.37
N SER A 55 -5.38 6.90 1.58
CA SER A 55 -4.09 6.90 2.29
C SER A 55 -3.29 5.68 1.85
N ILE A 56 -2.09 5.89 1.31
CA ILE A 56 -1.21 4.81 0.83
C ILE A 56 0.18 4.97 1.42
N VAL A 57 0.70 3.86 1.95
CA VAL A 57 2.10 3.72 2.33
C VAL A 57 2.70 2.62 1.48
N VAL A 58 3.85 2.90 0.86
CA VAL A 58 4.57 1.94 0.03
C VAL A 58 5.85 1.55 0.75
N LEU A 59 6.04 0.25 0.95
CA LEU A 59 7.22 -0.33 1.59
C LEU A 59 7.91 -1.27 0.60
N THR A 60 9.23 -1.27 0.59
CA THR A 60 10.00 -2.37 0.02
C THR A 60 9.81 -3.64 0.85
N GLN A 61 10.17 -4.78 0.27
CA GLN A 61 10.22 -6.04 1.00
C GLN A 61 11.23 -6.01 2.17
N GLU A 62 12.29 -5.23 2.04
CA GLU A 62 13.26 -4.99 3.12
C GLU A 62 12.61 -4.20 4.26
N GLU A 63 12.01 -3.04 3.97
CA GLU A 63 11.29 -2.22 4.96
C GLU A 63 10.13 -3.00 5.61
N PHE A 64 9.42 -3.82 4.84
CA PHE A 64 8.33 -4.65 5.35
C PHE A 64 8.78 -5.61 6.46
N SER A 65 10.02 -6.12 6.40
CA SER A 65 10.52 -7.07 7.40
C SER A 65 10.52 -6.49 8.82
N ASP A 66 10.70 -5.17 8.95
CA ASP A 66 10.65 -4.48 10.25
C ASP A 66 9.23 -4.34 10.79
N PHE A 67 8.21 -4.41 9.92
CA PHE A 67 6.80 -4.21 10.27
C PHE A 67 5.94 -5.46 10.11
N GLU A 68 6.49 -6.58 9.64
CA GLU A 68 5.76 -7.80 9.26
C GLU A 68 4.83 -8.26 10.39
N ASN A 69 5.35 -8.45 11.60
CA ASN A 69 4.56 -8.89 12.75
C ASN A 69 3.41 -7.93 13.10
N THR A 70 3.62 -6.62 12.92
CA THR A 70 2.59 -5.61 13.22
C THR A 70 1.49 -5.65 12.15
N LEU A 71 1.89 -5.68 10.88
CA LEU A 71 0.97 -5.72 9.75
C LEU A 71 0.17 -7.02 9.69
N GLU A 72 0.78 -8.17 10.00
CA GLU A 72 0.05 -9.44 10.05
C GLU A 72 -0.93 -9.55 11.22
N ARG A 73 -0.71 -8.81 12.31
CA ARG A 73 -1.61 -8.79 13.46
C ARG A 73 -2.74 -7.76 13.34
N MET A 74 -2.46 -6.60 12.76
CA MET A 74 -3.38 -5.46 12.75
C MET A 74 -4.00 -5.20 11.38
N GLY A 75 -3.31 -5.58 10.30
CA GLY A 75 -3.75 -5.37 8.93
C GLY A 75 -4.66 -6.47 8.43
N GLU A 76 -5.66 -6.07 7.67
CA GLU A 76 -6.42 -6.98 6.83
C GLU A 76 -5.61 -7.26 5.57
N LYS A 77 -5.20 -8.51 5.40
CA LYS A 77 -4.45 -8.93 4.20
C LYS A 77 -5.40 -9.06 3.01
N ILE A 78 -5.13 -8.31 1.96
CA ILE A 78 -5.90 -8.31 0.71
C ILE A 78 -5.27 -9.30 -0.30
N ILE A 79 -3.94 -9.32 -0.39
CA ILE A 79 -3.14 -10.19 -1.29
C ILE A 79 -1.96 -10.78 -0.54
#